data_AF-A0A3C1CHQ0-F1
#
_entry.id   AF-A0A3C1CHQ0-F1
#
_cell.length_a   1.000
_cell.length_b   1.000
_cell.length_c   1.000
_cell.angle_alpha   90.00
_cell.angle_beta   90.00
_cell.angle_gamma   90.00
#
_symmetry.space_group_name_H-M   'P 1'
#
loop_
_entity.id
_entity.type
_entity.pdbx_description
1 polymer ?
#
loop_
_entity_poly.entity_id
_entity_poly.type
_entity_poly.pdbx_seq_one_letter_code
_entity_poly.pdbx_strand_id
1 'polypeptide(L)'
;MTADRPSGDAGHEIPVSELSYTQASRELDAIVEFFEQREVDVDLLVARLERATAIVDELDRRIRQTRMQVEELVPRLEAAARAAARPSPQPDPARPDPARPDPAQPD
;
A
#
# COMPACT_ATOMS: atom_id res chain seq x y z
N MET A 1 28.31 48.99 12.51
CA MET A 1 29.16 47.80 12.33
C MET A 1 28.47 46.62 13.02
N THR A 2 27.24 46.26 12.62
CA THR A 2 26.85 45.38 11.49
C THR A 2 27.62 44.05 11.46
N ALA A 3 26.98 43.04 12.04
CA ALA A 3 26.97 41.66 11.56
C ALA A 3 25.56 41.16 11.94
N ASP A 4 24.56 41.38 11.09
CA ASP A 4 24.25 40.50 9.95
C ASP A 4 24.40 39.03 10.35
N ARG A 5 23.33 38.49 10.95
CA ARG A 5 23.14 37.05 11.02
C ARG A 5 22.33 36.69 9.77
N PRO A 6 22.79 35.76 8.92
CA PRO A 6 21.99 35.32 7.80
C PRO A 6 20.74 34.62 8.34
N SER A 7 19.59 35.25 8.11
CA SER A 7 18.27 34.61 8.20
C SER A 7 18.16 33.57 7.08
N GLY A 8 18.75 32.40 7.31
CA GLY A 8 18.57 31.22 6.48
C GLY A 8 17.59 30.27 7.15
N ASP A 9 16.29 30.56 7.07
CA ASP A 9 15.23 29.58 7.30
C ASP A 9 15.11 28.66 6.06
N ALA A 10 16.25 28.06 5.67
CA ALA A 10 16.37 27.12 4.55
C ALA A 10 16.49 25.69 5.09
N GLY A 11 15.74 25.39 6.15
CA GLY A 11 16.20 24.44 7.16
C GLY A 11 15.50 23.09 7.24
N HIS A 12 14.25 22.90 6.80
CA HIS A 12 13.57 21.60 6.92
C HIS A 12 12.40 21.45 5.92
N GLU A 13 12.66 21.65 4.63
CA GLU A 13 11.73 21.13 3.62
C GLU A 13 11.86 19.61 3.64
N ILE A 14 10.77 18.90 3.98
CA ILE A 14 10.80 17.44 4.14
C ILE A 14 11.29 16.82 2.82
N PRO A 15 12.31 15.94 2.85
CA PRO A 15 12.75 15.24 1.65
C PRO A 15 11.59 14.52 0.99
N VAL A 16 11.50 14.57 -0.34
CA VAL A 16 10.37 13.99 -1.08
C VAL A 16 10.17 12.51 -0.76
N SER A 17 11.28 11.79 -0.56
CA SER A 17 11.32 10.38 -0.15
C SER A 17 10.68 10.11 1.22
N GLU A 18 10.54 11.11 2.08
CA GLU A 18 9.99 11.02 3.43
C GLU A 18 8.54 11.53 3.53
N LEU A 19 8.04 12.23 2.51
CA LEU A 19 6.66 12.72 2.49
C LEU A 19 5.69 11.55 2.50
N SER A 20 4.64 11.59 3.34
CA SER A 20 3.48 10.70 3.16
C SER A 20 2.66 11.12 1.93
N TYR A 21 1.80 10.22 1.43
CA TYR A 21 0.90 10.55 0.31
C TYR A 21 0.07 11.81 0.57
N THR A 22 -0.49 11.94 1.77
CA THR A 22 -1.30 13.11 2.15
C THR A 22 -0.49 14.39 2.22
N GLN A 23 0.75 14.34 2.70
CA GLN A 23 1.63 15.52 2.72
C GLN A 23 2.02 15.94 1.30
N ALA A 24 2.44 14.98 0.48
CA ALA A 24 2.76 15.19 -0.92
C ALA A 24 1.58 15.81 -1.71
N SER A 25 0.36 15.30 -1.52
CA SER A 25 -0.85 15.85 -2.15
C SER A 25 -1.09 17.30 -1.73
N ARG A 26 -1.00 17.61 -0.43
CA ARG A 26 -1.19 18.98 0.07
C ARG A 26 -0.13 19.94 -0.47
N GLU A 27 1.11 19.46 -0.60
CA GLU A 27 2.21 20.25 -1.15
C GLU A 27 2.00 20.55 -2.64
N LEU A 28 1.52 19.57 -3.41
CA LEU A 28 1.12 19.79 -4.81
C LEU A 28 -0.01 20.82 -4.92
N ASP A 29 -1.04 20.72 -4.07
CA ASP A 29 -2.14 21.69 -4.05
C ASP A 29 -1.62 23.12 -3.77
N ALA A 30 -0.70 23.27 -2.82
CA ALA A 30 -0.07 24.55 -2.51
C ALA A 30 0.80 25.10 -3.64
N ILE A 31 1.47 24.22 -4.41
CA ILE A 31 2.23 24.62 -5.60
C ILE A 31 1.30 25.08 -6.72
N VAL A 32 0.16 24.40 -6.92
CA VAL A 32 -0.85 24.80 -7.91
C VAL A 32 -1.45 26.16 -7.53
N GLU A 33 -1.85 26.35 -6.27
CA GLU A 33 -2.38 27.64 -5.78
C GLU A 33 -1.35 28.77 -5.95
N PHE A 34 -0.06 28.47 -5.77
CA PHE A 34 1.01 29.43 -6.03
C PHE A 34 1.11 29.84 -7.50
N PHE A 35 0.90 28.93 -8.45
CA PHE A 35 0.92 29.24 -9.88
C PHE A 35 -0.29 30.07 -10.36
N GLU A 36 -1.39 30.04 -9.62
CA GLU A 36 -2.58 30.84 -9.94
C GLU A 36 -2.41 32.33 -9.56
N GLN A 37 -1.35 32.68 -8.83
CA GLN A 37 -1.05 34.06 -8.46
C GLN A 37 -0.56 34.85 -9.68
N ARG A 38 -1.02 36.10 -9.82
CA ARG A 38 -0.75 36.91 -11.04
C ARG A 38 0.67 37.47 -11.12
N GLU A 39 1.38 37.54 -10.01
CA GLU A 39 2.73 38.11 -9.93
C GLU A 39 3.65 37.11 -9.25
N VAL A 40 4.28 36.28 -10.07
CA VAL A 40 5.23 35.28 -9.60
C VAL A 40 6.54 35.42 -10.36
N ASP A 41 7.65 35.37 -9.62
CA ASP A 41 8.99 35.35 -10.20
C ASP A 41 9.21 34.06 -11.01
N VAL A 42 9.75 34.19 -12.22
CA VAL A 42 9.99 33.06 -13.13
C VAL A 42 10.93 32.03 -12.52
N ASP A 43 11.96 32.45 -11.79
CA ASP A 43 12.91 31.53 -11.16
C ASP A 43 12.23 30.74 -10.04
N LEU A 44 11.33 31.38 -9.29
CA LEU A 44 10.54 30.71 -8.26
C LEU A 44 9.50 29.75 -8.85
N LEU A 45 8.92 30.09 -10.02
CA LEU A 45 8.04 29.16 -10.76
C LEU A 45 8.79 27.88 -11.14
N VAL A 46 10.00 28.01 -11.69
CA VAL A 46 10.83 26.86 -12.08
C VAL A 46 11.15 26.00 -10.87
N ALA A 47 11.62 26.59 -9.77
CA ALA A 47 11.95 25.85 -8.55
C ALA A 47 10.74 25.09 -7.98
N ARG A 48 9.55 25.72 -7.99
CA ARG A 48 8.31 25.07 -7.52
C ARG A 48 7.83 23.97 -8.48
N LEU A 49 8.04 24.14 -9.79
CA LEU A 49 7.72 23.11 -10.76
C LEU A 49 8.64 21.88 -10.61
N GLU A 50 9.94 22.08 -10.45
CA GLU A 50 10.90 21.00 -10.19
C GLU A 50 10.53 20.23 -8.91
N ARG A 51 10.13 20.95 -7.86
CA ARG A 51 9.63 20.35 -6.62
C ARG A 51 8.37 19.52 -6.87
N ALA A 52 7.39 20.04 -7.61
CA ALA A 52 6.18 19.31 -7.95
C ALA A 52 6.48 18.04 -8.76
N THR A 53 7.38 18.11 -9.75
CA THR A 53 7.80 16.95 -10.54
C THR A 53 8.40 15.87 -9.65
N ALA A 54 9.32 16.24 -8.75
CA ALA A 54 9.94 15.30 -7.84
C ALA A 54 8.89 14.60 -6.93
N ILE A 55 7.90 15.34 -6.44
CA ILE A 55 6.80 14.79 -5.64
C ILE A 55 5.98 13.79 -6.45
N VAL A 56 5.59 14.15 -7.68
CA VAL A 56 4.82 13.26 -8.57
C VAL A 56 5.59 11.98 -8.87
N ASP A 57 6.88 12.07 -9.17
CA ASP A 57 7.72 10.92 -9.47
C ASP A 57 7.80 9.94 -8.28
N GLU A 58 7.95 10.45 -7.07
CA GLU A 58 7.97 9.63 -5.86
C GLU A 58 6.61 8.98 -5.58
N LEU A 59 5.51 9.72 -5.77
CA LEU A 59 4.16 9.16 -5.64
C LEU A 59 3.91 8.04 -6.65
N ASP A 60 4.28 8.25 -7.91
CA ASP A 60 4.16 7.26 -8.98
C ASP A 60 4.99 6.00 -8.68
N ARG A 61 6.23 6.16 -8.19
CA ARG A 61 7.06 5.05 -7.72
C ARG A 61 6.37 4.24 -6.62
N ARG A 62 5.80 4.90 -5.61
CA ARG A 62 5.12 4.24 -4.49
C ARG A 62 3.82 3.55 -4.90
N ILE A 63 3.06 4.14 -5.81
CA ILE A 63 1.85 3.54 -6.37
C ILE A 63 2.23 2.26 -7.11
N ARG A 64 3.28 2.28 -7.94
CA ARG A 64 3.79 1.08 -8.61
C ARG A 64 4.22 0.00 -7.62
N GLN A 65 4.95 0.36 -6.58
CA GLN A 65 5.37 -0.59 -5.54
C GLN A 65 4.17 -1.22 -4.82
N THR A 66 3.22 -0.39 -4.40
CA THR A 66 2.00 -0.87 -3.73
C THR A 66 1.21 -1.79 -4.65
N ARG A 67 1.10 -1.45 -5.93
CA ARG A 67 0.43 -2.30 -6.92
C ARG A 67 1.07 -3.68 -7.02
N MET A 68 2.40 -3.76 -7.12
CA MET A 68 3.11 -5.05 -7.14
C MET A 68 2.85 -5.85 -5.86
N GLN A 69 2.88 -5.20 -4.69
CA GLN A 69 2.59 -5.86 -3.42
C GLN A 69 1.15 -6.41 -3.37
N VAL A 70 0.17 -5.65 -3.86
CA VAL A 70 -1.22 -6.11 -3.93
C VAL A 70 -1.35 -7.30 -4.89
N GLU A 71 -0.73 -7.22 -6.07
CA GLU A 71 -0.71 -8.31 -7.06
C GLU A 71 -0.09 -9.61 -6.48
N GLU A 72 0.87 -9.52 -5.56
CA GLU A 72 1.43 -10.67 -4.84
C GLU A 72 0.53 -11.18 -3.70
N LEU A 73 -0.16 -10.28 -2.98
CA LEU A 73 -0.94 -10.62 -1.80
C LEU A 73 -2.31 -11.23 -2.15
N VAL A 74 -2.92 -10.79 -3.25
CA VAL A 74 -4.25 -11.28 -3.70
C VAL A 74 -4.25 -12.82 -3.88
N PRO A 75 -3.34 -13.44 -4.64
CA PRO A 75 -3.32 -14.89 -4.80
C PRO A 75 -3.11 -15.66 -3.49
N ARG A 76 -2.30 -15.11 -2.58
CA ARG A 76 -2.05 -15.70 -1.26
C ARG A 76 -3.31 -15.68 -0.40
N LEU A 77 -4.04 -14.57 -0.42
CA LEU A 77 -5.31 -14.42 0.28
C LEU A 77 -6.36 -15.39 -0.28
N GLU A 78 -6.46 -15.52 -1.61
CA GLU A 78 -7.35 -16.48 -2.26
C GLU A 78 -7.00 -17.95 -1.94
N ALA A 79 -5.71 -18.28 -1.87
CA ALA A 79 -5.26 -19.61 -1.49
C ALA A 79 -5.62 -19.94 -0.03
N ALA A 80 -5.41 -18.99 0.88
CA ALA A 80 -5.79 -19.13 2.29
C ALA A 80 -7.30 -19.27 2.46
N ALA A 81 -8.09 -18.44 1.75
CA ALA A 81 -9.55 -18.51 1.75
C ALA A 81 -10.05 -19.88 1.24
N ARG A 82 -9.47 -20.40 0.15
CA ARG A 82 -9.80 -21.74 -0.37
C ARG A 82 -9.41 -22.86 0.60
N ALA A 83 -8.27 -22.76 1.26
CA ALA A 83 -7.84 -23.74 2.26
C ALA A 83 -8.80 -23.78 3.46
N ALA A 84 -9.24 -22.61 3.93
CA ALA A 84 -10.23 -22.51 5.01
C ALA A 84 -11.62 -23.06 4.61
N ALA A 85 -11.98 -22.97 3.32
CA ALA A 85 -13.26 -23.46 2.80
C ALA A 85 -13.27 -24.96 2.47
N ARG A 86 -12.13 -25.67 2.52
CA ARG A 86 -12.11 -27.13 2.30
C ARG A 86 -12.75 -27.84 3.51
N PRO A 87 -13.89 -28.52 3.35
CA PRO A 87 -14.43 -29.33 4.43
C PRO A 87 -13.45 -30.47 4.75
N SER A 88 -13.26 -30.76 6.03
CA SER A 88 -12.47 -31.90 6.50
C SER A 88 -12.97 -33.19 5.81
N PRO A 89 -12.08 -34.11 5.40
CA PRO A 89 -12.52 -35.40 4.88
C PRO A 89 -13.34 -36.07 5.98
N GLN A 90 -14.65 -36.18 5.73
CA GLN A 90 -15.57 -36.81 6.66
C GLN A 90 -15.12 -38.27 6.80
N PRO A 91 -14.86 -38.77 8.02
CA PRO A 91 -14.46 -40.16 8.20
C PRO A 91 -15.60 -41.02 7.66
N ASP A 92 -15.27 -41.85 6.67
CA ASP A 92 -16.18 -42.78 6.00
C ASP A 92 -16.92 -43.59 7.08
N PRO A 93 -18.23 -43.38 7.30
CA PRO A 93 -18.94 -44.06 8.37
C PRO A 93 -19.13 -45.51 7.96
N ALA A 94 -18.23 -46.35 8.47
CA ALA A 94 -18.35 -47.79 8.57
C ALA A 94 -18.76 -48.49 7.26
N ARG A 95 -17.78 -49.03 6.53
CA ARG A 95 -18.03 -50.32 5.86
C ARG A 95 -18.47 -51.30 6.95
N PRO A 96 -19.71 -51.81 6.92
CA PRO A 96 -20.10 -52.85 7.86
C PRO A 96 -19.25 -54.10 7.55
N ASP A 97 -18.56 -54.57 8.57
CA ASP A 97 -17.75 -55.78 8.56
C ASP A 97 -18.65 -56.97 8.21
N PRO A 98 -18.42 -57.69 7.09
CA PRO A 98 -19.25 -58.84 6.76
C PRO A 98 -18.87 -60.02 7.65
N ALA A 99 -19.90 -60.56 8.31
CA ALA A 99 -19.96 -61.86 8.98
C ALA A 99 -19.53 -61.91 10.47
N ARG A 100 -20.55 -61.87 11.34
CA ARG A 100 -20.63 -62.86 12.43
C ARG A 100 -21.79 -63.81 12.15
N PRO A 101 -21.55 -65.11 11.94
CA PRO A 101 -22.61 -66.08 11.81
C PRO A 101 -23.30 -66.30 13.17
N ASP A 102 -24.60 -66.51 13.09
CA ASP A 102 -25.58 -66.64 14.17
C ASP A 102 -25.33 -67.92 15.01
N PRO A 103 -25.19 -67.83 16.35
CA PRO A 103 -25.13 -69.04 17.18
C PRO A 103 -26.55 -69.55 17.47
N ALA A 104 -26.96 -70.53 16.67
CA ALA A 104 -27.82 -71.67 17.01
C ALA A 104 -29.05 -71.42 17.91
N GLN A 105 -30.25 -71.50 17.32
CA GLN A 105 -31.46 -71.93 18.02
C GLN A 105 -31.43 -73.45 18.23
N PRO A 106 -31.61 -73.96 19.46
CA PRO A 106 -31.95 -75.37 19.68
C PRO A 106 -33.47 -75.59 19.68
N ASP A 107 -33.86 -76.81 19.26
CA ASP A 107 -35.20 -77.38 19.02
C ASP A 107 -36.28 -77.13 20.10
#